data_AF-A0A3T0N8D9-F1
#
_entry.id   AF-A0A3T0N8D9-F1
#
_cell.length_a   1.000
_cell.length_b   1.000
_cell.length_c   1.000
_cell.angle_alpha   90.00
_cell.angle_beta   90.00
_cell.angle_gamma   90.00
#
_symmetry.space_group_name_H-M   'P 1'
#
loop_
_entity.id
_entity.type
_entity.pdbx_description
1 polymer ?
#
loop_
_entity_poly.entity_id
_entity_poly.type
_entity_poly.pdbx_seq_one_letter_code
_entity_poly.pdbx_strand_id
1 'polypeptide(L)' 'MSAIFTGLVNVAEANSRYHEVQNLQAMSDEQLAKKGLKRDDIVMHVFGHWM' A
#
# COMPACT_ATOMS: atom_id res chain seq x y z
N MET A 1 9.20 -21.99 -21.53
CA MET A 1 7.91 -21.26 -21.56
C MET A 1 7.62 -20.61 -20.21
N SER A 2 8.37 -19.56 -19.83
CA SER A 2 8.32 -19.00 -18.45
C SER A 2 8.05 -17.49 -18.39
N ALA A 3 8.05 -16.77 -19.51
CA ALA A 3 8.01 -15.30 -19.50
C ALA A 3 6.61 -14.73 -19.16
N ILE A 4 5.54 -15.45 -19.50
CA ILE A 4 4.16 -15.01 -19.22
C ILE A 4 3.83 -15.12 -17.73
N PHE A 5 4.37 -16.14 -17.05
CA PHE A 5 4.20 -16.32 -15.60
C PHE A 5 4.93 -15.23 -14.81
N THR A 6 6.13 -14.80 -15.23
CA THR A 6 6.86 -13.68 -14.62
C THR A 6 6.17 -12.33 -14.88
N GLY A 7 5.58 -12.14 -16.07
CA GLY A 7 4.79 -10.94 -16.36
C GLY A 7 3.55 -10.78 -15.46
N LEU A 8 2.87 -11.90 -15.14
CA LEU A 8 1.73 -11.93 -14.22
C LEU A 8 2.13 -11.72 -12.75
N VAL A 9 3.28 -12.21 -12.32
CA VAL A 9 3.83 -11.93 -10.97
C VAL A 9 4.22 -10.45 -10.82
N ASN A 10 4.74 -9.81 -11.86
CA ASN A 10 5.02 -8.37 -11.88
C ASN A 10 3.74 -7.51 -11.92
N VAL A 11 2.59 -8.08 -12.32
CA VAL A 11 1.25 -7.50 -12.17
C VAL A 11 0.61 -7.91 -10.83
N ALA A 12 1.10 -8.92 -10.13
CA ALA A 12 0.69 -9.29 -8.78
C ALA A 12 1.43 -8.45 -7.71
N GLU A 13 2.64 -7.95 -8.00
CA GLU A 13 3.19 -6.74 -7.36
C GLU A 13 2.30 -5.51 -7.58
N ALA A 14 1.28 -5.58 -8.46
CA ALA A 14 0.32 -4.51 -8.70
C ALA A 14 -0.79 -4.39 -7.65
N ASN A 15 -0.47 -4.60 -6.39
CA ASN A 15 -0.88 -3.56 -5.45
C ASN A 15 0.22 -3.33 -4.41
N SER A 16 1.38 -2.81 -4.85
CA SER A 16 2.39 -2.23 -3.95
C SER A 16 1.75 -1.30 -2.91
N ARG A 17 0.70 -0.61 -3.32
CA ARG A 17 -0.20 0.20 -2.48
C ARG A 17 -0.94 -0.61 -1.41
N TYR A 18 -1.39 -1.83 -1.71
CA TYR A 18 -1.95 -2.71 -0.67
C TYR A 18 -0.90 -3.10 0.37
N HIS A 19 0.32 -3.40 -0.06
CA HIS A 19 1.44 -3.63 0.88
C HIS A 19 1.75 -2.37 1.68
N GLU A 20 1.65 -1.19 1.07
CA GLU A 20 1.83 0.10 1.74
C GLU A 20 0.73 0.36 2.78
N VAL A 21 -0.53 0.07 2.46
CA VAL A 21 -1.64 0.12 3.44
C VAL A 21 -1.38 -0.85 4.58
N GLN A 22 -0.97 -2.09 4.31
CA GLN A 22 -0.68 -3.07 5.37
C GLN A 22 0.48 -2.63 6.26
N ASN A 23 1.55 -2.08 5.68
CA ASN A 23 2.68 -1.57 6.43
C ASN A 23 2.29 -0.39 7.31
N LEU A 24 1.46 0.54 6.81
CA LEU A 24 0.93 1.65 7.59
C LEU A 24 -0.07 1.19 8.66
N GLN A 25 -0.93 0.22 8.35
CA GLN A 25 -1.86 -0.35 9.33
C GLN A 25 -1.17 -1.19 10.40
N ALA A 26 0.03 -1.73 10.14
CA ALA A 26 0.83 -2.43 11.13
C ALA A 26 1.51 -1.47 12.14
N MET A 27 1.55 -0.17 11.85
CA MET A 27 2.10 0.84 12.77
C MET A 27 1.14 1.14 13.93
N SER A 28 1.70 1.57 15.06
CA SER A 28 0.91 2.09 16.18
C SER A 28 0.37 3.49 15.86
N ASP A 29 -0.70 3.90 16.55
CA ASP A 29 -1.30 5.22 16.34
C ASP A 29 -0.30 6.36 16.63
N GLU A 30 0.63 6.15 17.57
CA GLU A 30 1.71 7.10 17.85
C GLU A 30 2.70 7.24 16.67
N GLN A 31 3.00 6.13 15.99
CA GLN A 31 3.88 6.12 14.82
C GLN A 31 3.19 6.74 13.61
N LEU A 32 1.89 6.50 13.44
CA LEU A 32 1.06 7.16 12.43
C LEU A 32 0.96 8.66 12.71
N ALA A 33 0.75 9.07 13.96
CA ALA A 33 0.68 10.48 14.37
C ALA A 33 2.01 11.21 14.15
N LYS A 34 3.16 10.56 14.39
CA LYS A 34 4.49 11.10 14.04
C LYS A 34 4.65 11.36 12.53
N LYS A 35 3.94 10.59 11.70
CA LYS A 35 3.88 10.77 10.24
C LYS A 35 2.77 11.75 9.82
N GLY A 36 1.99 12.28 10.76
CA GLY A 36 0.83 13.13 10.48
C GLY A 36 -0.34 12.38 9.82
N LEU A 37 -0.35 11.05 9.89
CA LEU A 37 -1.38 10.20 9.31
C LEU A 37 -2.34 9.72 10.40
N LYS A 38 -3.63 9.66 10.06
CA LYS A 38 -4.63 8.94 10.85
C LYS A 38 -4.88 7.58 10.24
N ARG A 39 -5.30 6.61 11.06
CA ARG A 39 -5.58 5.23 10.61
C ARG A 39 -6.63 5.19 9.50
N ASP A 40 -7.65 6.02 9.60
CA ASP A 40 -8.73 6.14 8.61
C ASP A 40 -8.26 6.81 7.31
N ASP A 41 -7.27 7.70 7.41
CA ASP A 41 -6.70 8.39 6.26
C ASP A 41 -5.69 7.52 5.49
N ILE A 42 -5.27 6.36 5.99
CA ILE A 42 -4.29 5.49 5.32
C ILE A 42 -4.76 5.12 3.91
N VAL A 43 -6.04 4.74 3.76
CA VAL A 43 -6.58 4.32 2.46
C VAL A 43 -6.66 5.52 1.50
N MET A 44 -7.13 6.66 1.97
CA MET A 44 -7.16 7.92 1.22
C MET A 44 -5.75 8.41 0.85
N HIS A 45 -4.78 8.25 1.75
CA HIS A 45 -3.39 8.62 1.53
C HIS A 45 -2.75 7.74 0.44
N VAL A 46 -2.97 6.43 0.52
CA VAL A 46 -2.36 5.47 -0.41
C VAL A 46 -3.07 5.46 -1.76
N PHE A 47 -4.40 5.61 -1.80
CA PHE A 47 -5.20 5.52 -3.04
C PHE A 47 -5.68 6.86 -3.60
N GLY A 48 -5.68 7.96 -2.84
CA GLY A 48 -6.27 9.25 -3.20
C GLY A 48 -5.63 9.98 -4.38
N HIS A 49 -4.45 9.56 -4.84
CA HIS A 49 -3.82 10.04 -6.08
C HIS A 49 -4.61 9.71 -7.36
N TRP A 50 -5.62 8.83 -7.31
CA TRP A 50 -6.42 8.39 -8.48
C TRP A 50 -7.69 9.20 -8.75
N MET A 51 -7.80 10.41 -8.20
CA MET A 51 -8.92 11.32 -8.46
C MET A 51 -8.47 12.54 -9.28
#